data_AF-A0A8J3ZMA6-F1
#
_entry.id   AF-A0A8J3ZMA6-F1
#
_cell.length_a   1.000
_cell.length_b   1.000
_cell.length_c   1.000
_cell.angle_alpha   90.00
_cell.angle_beta   90.00
_cell.angle_gamma   90.00
#
_symmetry.space_group_name_H-M   'P 1'
#
loop_
_entity.id
_entity.type
_entity.pdbx_description
1 polymer ?
#
loop_
_entity_poly.entity_id
_entity_poly.type
_entity_poly.pdbx_seq_one_letter_code
_entity_poly.pdbx_strand_id
1 'polypeptide(L)'
;MLEADWVADTRASYDTVAGTYADMFRDELRGQPVIRHLLAMFAELVRDAGGGPVVDVGCGTGRVTAHLRGLGADAFGVDLSPGMVAMARRDHPGIRFDVGYGGHPMRVNVHWRPLERVAGWLDGAGLRTELRVEHDIGDERVSGGMLVARG
;
A
#
# COMPACT_ATOMS: atom_id res chain seq x y z
N MET A 1 -5.28 12.55 27.16
CA MET A 1 -5.57 11.69 25.99
C MET A 1 -4.40 11.86 25.05
N LEU A 2 -3.38 11.02 25.24
CA LEU A 2 -2.12 11.07 24.49
C LEU A 2 -2.41 10.42 23.14
N GLU A 3 -2.65 11.21 22.08
CA GLU A 3 -2.23 10.73 20.75
C GLU A 3 -0.74 10.44 20.92
N ALA A 4 -0.36 9.16 20.93
CA ALA A 4 0.97 8.76 21.37
C ALA A 4 2.01 9.45 20.48
N ASP A 5 2.89 10.25 21.08
CA ASP A 5 3.77 11.25 20.44
C ASP A 5 4.42 10.77 19.11
N TRP A 6 4.72 9.47 18.99
CA TRP A 6 5.27 8.87 17.78
C TRP A 6 4.34 8.88 16.55
N VAL A 7 3.01 8.83 16.71
CA VAL A 7 2.03 8.94 15.60
C VAL A 7 2.11 10.34 15.01
N ALA A 8 2.13 11.35 15.87
CA ALA A 8 2.27 12.74 15.48
C ALA A 8 3.61 13.00 14.81
N ASP A 9 4.71 12.48 15.35
CA ASP A 9 6.05 12.59 14.76
C ASP A 9 6.15 11.92 13.38
N THR A 10 5.58 10.72 13.25
CA THR A 10 5.55 10.00 11.96
C THR A 10 4.74 10.75 10.91
N ARG A 11 3.56 11.24 11.30
CA ARG A 11 2.68 12.04 10.44
C ARG A 11 3.40 13.32 9.99
N ALA A 12 4.01 14.05 10.92
CA ALA A 12 4.72 15.29 10.64
C ALA A 12 5.90 15.08 9.68
N SER A 13 6.64 13.97 9.81
CA SER A 13 7.73 13.62 8.90
C SER A 13 7.25 13.43 7.46
N TYR A 14 6.20 12.61 7.24
CA TYR A 14 5.64 12.40 5.91
C TYR A 14 4.95 13.66 5.35
N ASP A 15 4.24 14.43 6.18
CA ASP A 15 3.64 15.70 5.77
C ASP A 15 4.69 16.69 5.26
N THR A 16 5.84 16.76 5.93
CA THR A 16 6.94 17.68 5.56
C THR A 16 7.52 17.36 4.19
N VAL A 17 7.57 16.09 3.81
CA VAL A 17 8.18 15.64 2.54
C VAL A 17 7.15 15.29 1.47
N ALA A 18 5.85 15.36 1.75
CA ALA A 18 4.79 14.89 0.85
C ALA A 18 4.88 15.47 -0.56
N GLY A 19 5.18 16.77 -0.68
CA GLY A 19 5.37 17.43 -1.98
C GLY A 19 6.55 16.86 -2.76
N THR A 20 7.73 16.78 -2.13
CA THR A 20 8.95 16.23 -2.75
C THR A 20 8.78 14.74 -3.08
N TYR A 21 8.11 13.97 -2.23
CA TYR A 21 7.82 12.55 -2.44
C TYR A 21 6.88 12.36 -3.63
N ALA A 22 5.84 13.18 -3.75
CA ALA A 22 4.90 13.15 -4.87
C ALA A 22 5.61 13.39 -6.21
N ASP A 23 6.54 14.33 -6.26
CA ASP A 23 7.28 14.63 -7.49
C ASP A 23 8.33 13.57 -7.82
N MET A 24 9.08 13.09 -6.82
CA MET A 24 10.10 12.06 -7.02
C MET A 24 9.52 10.72 -7.51
N PHE A 25 8.37 10.32 -6.99
CA PHE A 25 7.80 9.00 -7.26
C PHE A 25 6.58 9.03 -8.19
N ARG A 26 6.27 10.17 -8.80
CA ARG A 26 5.13 10.35 -9.72
C ARG A 26 5.00 9.23 -10.75
N ASP A 27 6.10 8.89 -11.41
CA ASP A 27 6.15 7.92 -12.51
C ASP A 27 6.80 6.57 -12.15
N GLU A 28 7.22 6.37 -10.90
CA GLU A 28 8.07 5.23 -10.53
C GLU A 28 7.37 3.86 -10.73
N LEU A 29 6.03 3.78 -10.71
CA LEU A 29 5.29 2.57 -11.06
C LEU A 29 5.39 2.22 -12.56
N ARG A 30 5.52 3.22 -13.44
CA ARG A 30 5.73 2.97 -14.89
C ARG A 30 7.02 2.18 -15.13
N GLY A 31 8.07 2.53 -14.38
CA GLY A 31 9.37 1.86 -14.40
C GLY A 31 9.41 0.47 -13.73
N GLN A 32 8.32 0.02 -13.11
CA GLN A 32 8.26 -1.26 -12.37
C GLN A 32 7.31 -2.25 -13.05
N PRO A 33 7.71 -2.88 -14.17
CA PRO A 33 6.85 -3.78 -14.92
C PRO A 33 6.41 -4.97 -14.08
N VAL A 34 7.28 -5.57 -13.26
CA VAL A 34 6.93 -6.72 -12.40
C VAL A 34 5.80 -6.34 -11.45
N ILE A 35 5.94 -5.23 -10.71
CA ILE A 35 4.91 -4.76 -9.79
C ILE A 35 3.58 -4.48 -10.50
N ARG A 36 3.61 -3.85 -11.68
CA ARG A 36 2.38 -3.61 -12.47
C ARG A 36 1.66 -4.91 -12.86
N HIS A 37 2.40 -5.95 -13.26
CA HIS A 37 1.78 -7.24 -13.59
C HIS A 37 1.24 -7.96 -12.34
N LEU A 38 1.92 -7.84 -11.19
CA LEU A 38 1.39 -8.37 -9.92
C LEU A 38 0.08 -7.67 -9.53
N LEU A 39 0.01 -6.34 -9.67
CA LEU A 39 -1.22 -5.58 -9.40
C LEU A 39 -2.35 -5.92 -10.39
N ALA A 40 -2.02 -6.17 -11.66
CA ALA A 40 -2.99 -6.64 -12.66
C ALA A 40 -3.57 -8.01 -12.31
N MET A 41 -2.71 -8.96 -11.95
CA MET A 41 -3.10 -10.28 -11.47
C MET A 41 -3.96 -10.19 -10.20
N PHE A 42 -3.59 -9.35 -9.24
CA PHE A 42 -4.39 -9.12 -8.04
C PHE A 42 -5.79 -8.59 -8.39
N ALA A 43 -5.89 -7.61 -9.29
CA ALA A 43 -7.17 -7.06 -9.72
C ALA A 43 -8.04 -8.11 -10.44
N GLU A 44 -7.45 -9.02 -11.21
CA GLU A 44 -8.13 -10.19 -11.79
C GLU A 44 -8.69 -11.11 -10.70
N LEU A 45 -7.86 -11.50 -9.73
CA LEU A 45 -8.28 -12.37 -8.63
C LEU A 45 -9.43 -11.78 -7.80
N VAL A 46 -9.41 -10.46 -7.55
CA VAL A 46 -10.51 -9.77 -6.85
C VAL A 46 -11.80 -9.85 -7.65
N ARG A 47 -11.76 -9.65 -8.97
CA ARG A 47 -12.95 -9.75 -9.82
C ARG A 47 -13.50 -11.18 -9.87
N ASP A 48 -12.63 -12.16 -10.02
CA ASP A 48 -13.01 -13.59 -10.06
C ASP A 48 -13.63 -14.04 -8.73
N ALA A 49 -13.25 -13.41 -7.61
CA ALA A 49 -13.85 -13.63 -6.29
C ALA A 49 -15.21 -12.92 -6.09
N GLY A 50 -15.76 -12.26 -7.13
CA GLY A 50 -17.04 -11.54 -7.06
C GLY A 50 -16.90 -10.03 -6.87
N GLY A 51 -15.67 -9.51 -6.87
CA GLY A 51 -15.37 -8.08 -6.71
C GLY A 51 -15.51 -7.59 -5.26
N GLY A 52 -15.65 -6.27 -5.12
CA GLY A 52 -15.81 -5.60 -3.85
C GLY A 52 -14.74 -4.53 -3.58
N PRO A 53 -14.85 -3.81 -2.45
CA PRO A 53 -13.93 -2.73 -2.12
C PRO A 53 -12.51 -3.24 -1.87
N VAL A 54 -11.53 -2.56 -2.45
CA VAL A 54 -10.10 -2.80 -2.23
C VAL A 54 -9.49 -1.61 -1.48
N VAL A 55 -8.78 -1.87 -0.39
CA VAL A 55 -8.08 -0.81 0.36
C VAL A 55 -6.57 -0.87 0.10
N ASP A 56 -6.00 0.26 -0.28
CA ASP A 56 -4.56 0.51 -0.37
C ASP A 56 -4.12 1.20 0.93
N VAL A 57 -3.45 0.47 1.83
CA VAL A 57 -3.07 0.96 3.17
C VAL A 57 -1.65 1.51 3.13
N GLY A 58 -1.49 2.78 3.52
CA GLY A 58 -0.27 3.54 3.27
C GLY A 58 -0.18 3.97 1.80
N CYS A 59 -1.30 4.43 1.24
CA CYS A 59 -1.42 4.70 -0.20
C CYS A 59 -0.52 5.85 -0.69
N GLY A 60 0.04 6.65 0.23
CA GLY A 60 0.81 7.85 -0.09
C GLY A 60 -0.01 8.80 -0.97
N THR A 61 0.58 9.19 -2.10
CA THR A 61 -0.06 10.06 -3.10
C THR A 61 -1.07 9.33 -4.00
N GLY A 62 -1.44 8.09 -3.67
CA GLY A 62 -2.54 7.36 -4.30
C GLY A 62 -2.21 6.67 -5.61
N ARG A 63 -0.92 6.55 -5.96
CA ARG A 63 -0.47 6.03 -7.26
C ARG A 63 -0.83 4.56 -7.50
N VAL A 64 -0.66 3.69 -6.50
CA VAL A 64 -1.07 2.27 -6.59
C VAL A 64 -2.59 2.18 -6.60
N THR A 65 -3.27 2.92 -5.73
CA THR A 65 -4.74 3.05 -5.72
C THR A 65 -5.28 3.42 -7.11
N ALA A 66 -4.71 4.44 -7.76
CA ALA A 66 -5.11 4.88 -9.09
C ALA A 66 -4.84 3.85 -10.17
N HIS A 67 -3.73 3.12 -10.09
CA HIS A 67 -3.45 2.02 -10.99
C HIS A 67 -4.48 0.89 -10.86
N LEU A 68 -4.82 0.49 -9.64
CA LEU A 68 -5.86 -0.52 -9.38
C LEU A 68 -7.24 -0.07 -9.90
N ARG A 69 -7.58 1.22 -9.74
CA ARG A 69 -8.80 1.79 -10.34
C ARG A 69 -8.79 1.71 -11.86
N GLY A 70 -7.66 2.00 -12.50
CA GLY A 70 -7.47 1.85 -13.95
C GLY A 70 -7.56 0.39 -14.43
N LEU A 71 -7.26 -0.58 -13.56
CA LEU A 71 -7.43 -2.01 -13.80
C LEU A 71 -8.85 -2.52 -13.52
N GLY A 72 -9.78 -1.64 -13.12
CA GLY A 72 -11.18 -1.97 -12.88
C GLY A 72 -11.51 -2.45 -11.45
N ALA A 73 -10.58 -2.36 -10.50
CA ALA A 73 -10.89 -2.61 -9.09
C ALA A 73 -11.67 -1.43 -8.48
N ASP A 74 -12.50 -1.69 -7.47
CA ASP A 74 -13.12 -0.65 -6.64
C ASP A 74 -12.18 -0.25 -5.49
N ALA A 75 -11.05 0.34 -5.86
CA ALA A 75 -9.97 0.67 -4.92
C ALA A 75 -10.11 2.07 -4.30
N PHE A 76 -9.82 2.17 -3.00
CA PHE A 76 -9.67 3.42 -2.27
C PHE A 76 -8.41 3.38 -1.41
N GLY A 77 -7.85 4.56 -1.10
CA GLY A 77 -6.60 4.66 -0.35
C GLY A 77 -6.81 5.15 1.07
N VAL A 78 -5.99 4.66 2.00
CA VAL A 78 -5.89 5.18 3.36
C VAL A 78 -4.43 5.47 3.67
N ASP A 79 -4.15 6.68 4.17
CA ASP A 79 -2.81 7.04 4.63
C ASP A 79 -2.87 7.74 5.99
N LEU A 80 -1.80 7.60 6.79
CA LEU A 80 -1.67 8.30 8.07
C LEU A 80 -1.47 9.81 7.89
N SER A 81 -0.85 10.22 6.78
CA SER A 81 -0.44 11.59 6.46
C SER A 81 -1.57 12.37 5.76
N PRO A 82 -2.12 13.42 6.39
CA PRO A 82 -3.03 14.34 5.72
C PRO A 82 -2.43 14.98 4.47
N GLY A 83 -1.12 15.29 4.48
CA GLY A 83 -0.41 15.84 3.32
C GLY A 83 -0.42 14.89 2.13
N MET A 84 -0.13 13.61 2.35
CA MET A 84 -0.19 12.57 1.30
C MET A 84 -1.61 12.43 0.75
N VAL A 85 -2.63 12.37 1.62
CA VAL A 85 -4.04 12.28 1.21
C VAL A 85 -4.48 13.51 0.42
N ALA A 86 -4.04 14.72 0.81
CA ALA A 86 -4.34 15.93 0.07
C ALA A 86 -3.75 15.90 -1.35
N MET A 87 -2.51 15.42 -1.49
CA MET A 87 -1.87 15.24 -2.79
C MET A 87 -2.61 14.18 -3.63
N ALA A 88 -2.96 13.04 -3.03
CA ALA A 88 -3.71 11.98 -3.71
C ALA A 88 -5.06 12.46 -4.25
N ARG A 89 -5.82 13.21 -3.45
CA ARG A 89 -7.10 13.81 -3.88
C ARG A 89 -6.91 14.84 -5.00
N ARG A 90 -5.82 15.61 -4.97
CA ARG A 90 -5.50 16.59 -6.01
C ARG A 90 -5.15 15.91 -7.34
N ASP A 91 -4.31 14.88 -7.31
CA ASP A 91 -3.84 14.18 -8.51
C ASP A 91 -4.88 13.17 -9.05
N HIS A 92 -5.82 12.72 -8.21
CA HIS A 92 -6.83 11.72 -8.53
C HIS A 92 -8.24 12.08 -7.99
N PRO A 93 -8.88 13.14 -8.50
CA PRO A 93 -10.13 13.69 -7.93
C PRO A 93 -11.36 12.76 -7.99
N GLY A 94 -11.29 11.67 -8.76
CA GLY A 94 -12.37 10.67 -8.88
C GLY A 94 -12.22 9.44 -7.98
N ILE A 95 -11.23 9.43 -7.08
CA ILE A 95 -10.92 8.30 -6.19
C ILE A 95 -11.05 8.73 -4.73
N ARG A 96 -11.61 7.84 -3.90
CA ARG A 96 -11.70 8.06 -2.46
C ARG A 96 -10.33 7.86 -1.80
N PHE A 97 -9.95 8.83 -0.97
CA PHE A 97 -8.79 8.73 -0.08
C PHE A 97 -9.15 9.24 1.30
N ASP A 98 -8.79 8.51 2.35
CA ASP A 98 -9.06 8.87 3.74
C ASP A 98 -7.79 8.94 4.57
N VAL A 99 -7.80 9.84 5.58
CA VAL A 99 -6.76 9.84 6.61
C VAL A 99 -7.15 8.80 7.65
N GLY A 100 -6.27 7.84 7.92
CA GLY A 100 -6.60 6.75 8.83
C GLY A 100 -5.40 6.01 9.37
N TYR A 101 -5.55 5.48 10.58
CA TYR A 101 -4.50 4.71 11.23
C TYR A 101 -5.05 3.69 12.24
N GLY A 102 -4.50 2.47 12.23
CA GLY A 102 -4.97 1.35 13.05
C GLY A 102 -4.58 1.39 14.53
N GLY A 103 -3.82 2.40 14.99
CA GLY A 103 -3.54 2.62 16.41
C GLY A 103 -2.40 1.79 17.04
N HIS A 104 -1.50 1.21 16.26
CA HIS A 104 -0.43 0.32 16.75
C HIS A 104 0.97 0.90 16.61
N PRO A 105 1.84 1.00 17.63
CA PRO A 105 3.20 1.55 17.52
C PRO A 105 3.96 1.28 16.20
N MET A 106 4.19 2.31 15.39
CA MET A 106 5.09 2.27 14.23
C MET A 106 6.41 2.95 14.55
N ARG A 107 7.50 2.25 14.27
CA ARG A 107 8.83 2.88 14.14
C ARG A 107 9.01 3.20 12.67
N VAL A 108 9.26 4.46 12.32
CA VAL A 108 9.44 4.98 10.93
C VAL A 108 10.76 4.54 10.28
N ASN A 109 11.22 3.35 10.60
CA ASN A 109 12.26 2.69 9.84
C ASN A 109 11.55 1.85 8.78
N VAL A 110 11.80 2.13 7.49
CA VAL A 110 11.35 1.26 6.39
C VAL A 110 12.02 -0.10 6.59
N HIS A 111 11.31 -1.00 7.28
CA HIS A 111 11.77 -2.33 7.55
C HIS A 111 11.08 -3.26 6.56
N TRP A 112 11.84 -3.72 5.58
CA TRP A 112 11.45 -4.83 4.72
C TRP A 112 11.01 -6.00 5.61
N ARG A 113 9.75 -6.42 5.44
CA ARG A 113 9.19 -7.57 6.16
C ARG A 113 9.35 -8.79 5.27
N PRO A 114 10.03 -9.84 5.75
CA PRO A 114 10.12 -11.07 4.99
C PRO A 114 8.73 -11.63 4.65
N LEU A 115 8.54 -12.15 3.43
CA LEU A 115 7.24 -12.65 2.98
C LEU A 115 6.69 -13.76 3.89
N GLU A 116 7.55 -14.64 4.39
CA GLU A 116 7.14 -15.71 5.30
C GLU A 116 6.58 -15.17 6.62
N ARG A 117 7.11 -14.03 7.08
CA ARG A 117 6.62 -13.38 8.29
C ARG A 117 5.22 -12.79 8.07
N VAL A 118 5.00 -12.16 6.92
CA VAL A 118 3.69 -11.60 6.57
C VAL A 118 2.67 -12.72 6.38
N ALA A 119 3.04 -13.81 5.72
CA ALA A 119 2.20 -14.99 5.58
C ALA A 119 1.78 -15.57 6.95
N GLY A 120 2.70 -15.69 7.90
CA GLY A 120 2.38 -16.15 9.25
C GLY A 120 1.40 -15.22 10.00
N TRP A 121 1.43 -13.91 9.73
CA TRP A 121 0.43 -12.98 10.28
C TRP A 121 -0.94 -13.16 9.64
N LEU A 122 -1.00 -13.39 8.33
CA LEU A 122 -2.25 -13.67 7.62
C LEU A 122 -2.88 -14.97 8.14
N ASP A 123 -2.09 -16.04 8.25
CA ASP A 123 -2.56 -17.32 8.77
C ASP A 123 -3.05 -17.19 10.23
N GLY A 124 -2.30 -16.45 11.08
CA GLY A 124 -2.70 -16.16 12.45
C GLY A 124 -3.98 -15.31 12.57
N ALA A 125 -4.32 -14.55 11.54
CA ALA A 125 -5.58 -13.79 11.43
C ALA A 125 -6.72 -14.62 10.81
N GLY A 126 -6.49 -15.89 10.49
CA GLY A 126 -7.48 -16.77 9.84
C GLY A 126 -7.58 -16.56 8.32
N LEU A 127 -6.65 -15.83 7.71
CA LEU A 127 -6.57 -15.63 6.26
C LEU A 127 -5.59 -16.64 5.67
N ARG A 128 -6.09 -17.60 4.90
CA ARG A 128 -5.26 -18.59 4.24
C ARG A 128 -4.58 -17.98 3.02
N THR A 129 -3.26 -18.05 2.96
CA THR A 129 -2.51 -17.67 1.76
C THR A 129 -2.84 -18.61 0.60
N GLU A 130 -3.36 -18.07 -0.50
CA GLU A 130 -3.69 -18.80 -1.74
C GLU A 130 -2.60 -18.67 -2.81
N LEU A 131 -1.92 -17.53 -2.84
CA LEU A 131 -0.85 -17.26 -3.80
C LEU A 131 0.31 -16.53 -3.12
N ARG A 132 1.52 -16.95 -3.46
CA ARG A 132 2.77 -16.26 -3.12
C ARG A 132 3.59 -16.08 -4.38
N VAL A 133 3.91 -14.85 -4.70
CA VAL A 133 4.83 -14.51 -5.79
C VAL A 133 6.02 -13.80 -5.21
N GLU A 134 7.20 -14.33 -5.45
CA GLU A 134 8.46 -13.70 -5.08
C GLU A 134 9.15 -13.17 -6.34
N HIS A 135 9.84 -12.05 -6.19
CA HIS A 135 10.74 -11.56 -7.22
C HIS A 135 12.01 -11.02 -6.58
N ASP A 136 13.10 -11.24 -7.29
CA ASP A 136 14.38 -10.66 -6.92
C ASP A 136 14.32 -9.13 -7.13
N ILE A 137 14.75 -8.40 -6.11
CA ILE A 137 14.85 -6.93 -6.13
C ILE A 137 16.31 -6.45 -6.18
N GLY A 138 17.26 -7.37 -6.38
CA GLY A 138 18.69 -7.08 -6.50
C GLY A 138 19.41 -6.89 -5.16
N ASP A 139 18.77 -7.23 -4.03
CA ASP A 139 19.40 -7.30 -2.70
C ASP A 139 19.39 -8.76 -2.23
N GLU A 140 20.59 -9.34 -2.06
CA GLU A 140 20.77 -10.74 -1.63
C GLU A 140 20.13 -11.07 -0.27
N ARG A 141 19.76 -10.05 0.52
CA ARG A 141 19.19 -10.22 1.86
C ARG A 141 17.67 -10.18 1.90
N VAL A 142 17.00 -9.71 0.83
CA VAL A 142 15.55 -9.49 0.83
C VAL A 142 14.98 -9.73 -0.58
N SER A 143 14.02 -10.65 -0.71
CA SER A 143 13.16 -10.73 -1.91
C SER A 143 11.95 -9.82 -1.76
N GLY A 144 11.55 -9.17 -2.85
CA GLY A 144 10.25 -8.53 -2.95
C GLY A 144 9.17 -9.56 -3.27
N GLY A 145 7.90 -9.23 -3.07
CA GLY A 145 6.84 -10.16 -3.43
C GLY A 145 5.43 -9.70 -3.11
N MET A 146 4.48 -10.54 -3.50
CA MET A 146 3.05 -10.37 -3.26
C MET A 146 2.48 -11.64 -2.63
N LEU A 147 1.63 -11.46 -1.62
CA LEU A 147 0.81 -12.51 -1.03
C LEU A 147 -0.65 -12.20 -1.31
N VAL A 148 -1.41 -13.22 -1.72
CA VAL A 148 -2.86 -13.16 -1.79
C VAL A 148 -3.40 -14.17 -0.78
N ALA A 149 -4.25 -13.70 0.13
CA ALA A 149 -4.85 -14.54 1.16
C ALA A 149 -6.36 -14.29 1.26
N ARG A 150 -7.10 -15.30 1.71
CA ARG A 150 -8.56 -15.30 1.79
C ARG A 150 -9.05 -15.92 3.11
N GLY A 151 -10.12 -15.36 3.67
CA GLY A 151 -10.82 -15.88 4.85
C GLY A 151 -12.02 -16.74 4.51
#